data_AF-A0A1V1NSY0-F1
#
_entry.id   AF-A0A1V1NSY0-F1
#
_cell.length_a   1.000
_cell.length_b   1.000
_cell.length_c   1.000
_cell.angle_alpha   90.00
_cell.angle_beta   90.00
_cell.angle_gamma   90.00
#
_symmetry.space_group_name_H-M   'P 1'
#
loop_
_entity.id
_entity.type
_entity.pdbx_description
1 polymer ?
#
loop_
_entity_poly.entity_id
_entity_poly.type
_entity_poly.pdbx_seq_one_letter_code
_entity_poly.pdbx_strand_id
1 'polypeptide(L)'
;MGVSLAFNTIGWDSQNVLFNTIDALIGTSIGNAQPAEVKAYILDTEVDITGNLSLSAISQAQLTASVSNASTSAAQALVNASGIAVSGILASNMVNSLADAYINYTGDQGVVKASMINISSKDDASILATTNMKAISSTTNDGGASILGGLVDAFTSEYNYSSKSGTQVIKANDIVRVASDHTAGGVTKGIYKYKGTEKSIDLTT
;
A
#
# COMPACT_ATOMS: atom_id res chain seq x y z
N MET A 1 -13.46 -1.86 3.25
CA MET A 1 -13.06 -1.08 2.05
C MET A 1 -12.18 0.07 2.49
N GLY A 2 -11.26 0.54 1.66
CA GLY A 2 -10.48 1.76 1.95
C GLY A 2 -10.35 2.63 0.70
N VAL A 3 -10.44 3.94 0.85
CA VAL A 3 -10.18 4.92 -0.21
C VAL A 3 -9.11 5.88 0.27
N SER A 4 -8.07 6.12 -0.53
CA SER A 4 -7.00 7.06 -0.20
C SER A 4 -6.69 7.96 -1.39
N LEU A 5 -6.54 9.25 -1.12
CA LEU A 5 -6.40 10.28 -2.13
C LEU A 5 -5.21 11.19 -1.78
N ALA A 6 -4.39 11.53 -2.77
CA ALA A 6 -3.32 12.53 -2.64
C ALA A 6 -3.37 13.49 -3.82
N PHE A 7 -3.37 14.79 -3.52
CA PHE A 7 -3.51 15.86 -4.52
C PHE A 7 -2.56 17.01 -4.22
N ASN A 8 -1.84 17.46 -5.25
CA ASN A 8 -1.12 18.74 -5.22
C ASN A 8 -1.56 19.59 -6.42
N THR A 9 -1.70 20.90 -6.20
CA THR A 9 -2.03 21.83 -7.28
C THR A 9 -1.17 23.09 -7.17
N ILE A 10 -0.72 23.61 -8.31
CA ILE A 10 -0.08 24.92 -8.45
C ILE A 10 -0.79 25.66 -9.58
N GLY A 11 -1.23 26.89 -9.32
CA GLY A 11 -1.89 27.73 -10.32
C GLY A 11 -3.34 27.37 -10.63
N TRP A 12 -4.05 26.85 -9.63
CA TRP A 12 -5.47 26.52 -9.67
C TRP A 12 -6.16 27.13 -8.47
N ASP A 13 -7.43 27.53 -8.62
CA ASP A 13 -8.22 28.04 -7.50
C ASP A 13 -8.40 26.95 -6.41
N SER A 14 -8.25 27.34 -5.15
CA SER A 14 -8.24 26.46 -3.99
C SER A 14 -9.64 25.88 -3.69
N GLN A 15 -10.70 26.57 -4.12
CA GLN A 15 -12.06 26.11 -3.86
C GLN A 15 -12.44 24.94 -4.79
N ASN A 16 -12.81 23.81 -4.18
CA ASN A 16 -13.39 22.63 -4.84
C ASN A 16 -12.49 21.79 -5.74
N VAL A 17 -11.18 22.03 -5.86
CA VAL A 17 -10.28 21.15 -6.63
C VAL A 17 -10.36 19.68 -6.21
N LEU A 18 -10.56 19.37 -4.92
CA LEU A 18 -10.73 17.99 -4.44
C LEU A 18 -12.05 17.35 -4.90
N PHE A 19 -13.15 18.10 -4.96
CA PHE A 19 -14.44 17.59 -5.42
C PHE A 19 -14.52 17.57 -6.95
N ASN A 20 -13.99 18.59 -7.60
CA ASN A 20 -13.89 18.71 -9.05
C ASN A 20 -12.94 17.66 -9.65
N THR A 21 -11.90 17.20 -8.93
CA THR A 21 -11.07 16.09 -9.41
C THR A 21 -11.80 14.75 -9.35
N ILE A 22 -12.67 14.55 -8.36
CA ILE A 22 -13.57 13.38 -8.32
C ILE A 22 -14.61 13.49 -9.44
N ASP A 23 -15.24 14.64 -9.63
CA ASP A 23 -16.22 14.84 -10.71
C ASP A 23 -15.58 14.82 -12.11
N ALA A 24 -14.32 15.24 -12.25
CA ALA A 24 -13.58 15.16 -13.51
C ALA A 24 -13.20 13.73 -13.90
N LEU A 25 -12.97 12.85 -12.91
CA LEU A 25 -12.89 11.41 -13.17
C LEU A 25 -14.22 10.87 -13.74
N ILE A 26 -15.33 11.58 -13.50
CA ILE A 26 -16.70 11.28 -13.96
C ILE A 26 -17.08 12.15 -15.19
N GLY A 27 -16.15 12.95 -15.73
CA GLY A 27 -16.31 13.66 -17.01
C GLY A 27 -16.62 15.16 -16.93
N THR A 28 -16.41 15.83 -15.80
CA THR A 28 -16.56 17.31 -15.68
C THR A 28 -15.20 18.04 -15.61
N SER A 29 -15.23 19.37 -15.48
CA SER A 29 -14.04 20.23 -15.38
C SER A 29 -13.42 20.20 -13.97
N ILE A 30 -12.09 20.24 -13.88
CA ILE A 30 -11.33 20.16 -12.61
C ILE A 30 -11.30 21.50 -11.83
N GLY A 31 -11.82 22.57 -12.41
CA GLY A 31 -11.88 23.89 -11.79
C GLY A 31 -11.37 24.99 -12.71
N ASN A 32 -11.27 26.20 -12.18
CA ASN A 32 -10.79 27.35 -12.95
C ASN A 32 -9.26 27.48 -12.80
N ALA A 33 -8.60 27.63 -13.95
CA ALA A 33 -7.18 27.93 -14.03
C ALA A 33 -6.88 29.32 -13.44
N GLN A 34 -5.90 29.41 -12.54
CA GLN A 34 -5.35 30.66 -12.03
C GLN A 34 -3.81 30.57 -12.01
N PRO A 35 -3.14 30.72 -13.17
CA PRO A 35 -1.74 30.37 -13.34
C PRO A 35 -0.82 30.95 -12.26
N ALA A 36 0.16 30.17 -11.83
CA ALA A 36 1.29 30.68 -11.05
C ALA A 36 2.22 31.43 -12.00
N GLU A 37 2.15 32.76 -11.99
CA GLU A 37 2.88 33.61 -12.93
C GLU A 37 4.22 34.12 -12.37
N VAL A 38 5.26 34.02 -13.20
CA VAL A 38 6.56 34.68 -13.00
C VAL A 38 6.78 35.63 -14.16
N LYS A 39 6.86 36.93 -13.88
CA LYS A 39 7.06 37.98 -14.89
C LYS A 39 8.35 38.74 -14.63
N ALA A 40 9.20 38.86 -15.65
CA ALA A 40 10.36 39.73 -15.65
C ALA A 40 10.20 40.75 -16.79
N TYR A 41 10.07 42.04 -16.46
CA TYR A 41 9.81 43.02 -17.50
C TYR A 41 10.47 44.38 -17.29
N ILE A 42 10.70 45.05 -18.40
CA ILE A 42 11.03 46.48 -18.46
C ILE A 42 9.85 47.17 -19.14
N LEU A 43 9.26 48.16 -18.47
CA LEU A 43 8.06 48.86 -18.94
C LEU A 43 8.35 50.34 -19.08
N ASP A 44 8.03 50.91 -20.25
CA ASP A 44 8.04 52.36 -20.47
C ASP A 44 9.36 53.04 -20.04
N THR A 45 10.49 52.36 -20.25
CA THR A 45 11.80 52.78 -19.78
C THR A 45 12.80 52.83 -20.93
N GLU A 46 13.49 53.95 -21.12
CA GLU A 46 14.66 54.02 -22.00
C GLU A 46 15.84 53.33 -21.31
N VAL A 47 16.53 52.45 -22.04
CA VAL A 47 17.63 51.65 -21.50
C VAL A 47 18.87 51.95 -22.33
N ASP A 48 19.92 52.48 -21.69
CA ASP A 48 21.21 52.75 -22.33
C ASP A 48 22.34 52.12 -21.50
N ILE A 49 22.83 50.96 -21.93
CA ILE A 49 23.82 50.16 -21.22
C ILE A 49 25.02 49.95 -22.14
N THR A 50 26.23 50.19 -21.62
CA THR A 50 27.47 49.92 -22.36
C THR A 50 27.75 48.42 -22.52
N GLY A 51 27.24 47.59 -21.60
CA GLY A 51 27.38 46.13 -21.56
C GLY A 51 26.17 45.37 -22.09
N ASN A 52 26.01 44.12 -21.62
CA ASN A 52 24.91 43.24 -22.02
C ASN A 52 23.69 43.41 -21.11
N LEU A 53 22.49 43.34 -21.69
CA LEU A 53 21.21 43.22 -21.00
C LEU A 53 20.80 41.75 -20.94
N SER A 54 20.48 41.26 -19.74
CA SER A 54 19.88 39.94 -19.55
C SER A 54 18.60 40.08 -18.72
N LEU A 55 17.47 39.65 -19.28
CA LEU A 55 16.16 39.62 -18.64
C LEU A 55 15.67 38.18 -18.64
N SER A 56 15.41 37.62 -17.46
CA SER A 56 15.03 36.21 -17.33
C SER A 56 13.87 36.02 -16.37
N ALA A 57 12.85 35.29 -16.82
CA ALA A 57 11.76 34.78 -15.99
C ALA A 57 11.86 33.26 -15.94
N ILE A 58 12.04 32.70 -14.75
CA ILE A 58 12.18 31.25 -14.56
C ILE A 58 11.13 30.78 -13.56
N SER A 59 10.20 29.96 -14.03
CA SER A 59 9.25 29.20 -13.23
C SER A 59 9.74 27.75 -13.14
N GLN A 60 9.94 27.26 -11.92
CA GLN A 60 10.29 25.87 -11.65
C GLN A 60 9.33 25.29 -10.62
N ALA A 61 8.54 24.30 -11.03
CA ALA A 61 7.58 23.62 -10.17
C ALA A 61 7.98 22.15 -10.01
N GLN A 62 7.86 21.61 -8.80
CA GLN A 62 7.99 20.18 -8.53
C GLN A 62 6.80 19.71 -7.71
N LEU A 63 6.09 18.73 -8.23
CA LEU A 63 4.90 18.17 -7.60
C LEU A 63 5.06 16.66 -7.45
N THR A 64 4.97 16.18 -6.21
CA THR A 64 5.01 14.74 -5.90
C THR A 64 3.80 14.34 -5.09
N ALA A 65 2.93 13.53 -5.68
CA ALA A 65 1.78 12.94 -5.00
C ALA A 65 2.02 11.44 -4.91
N SER A 66 2.15 10.93 -3.69
CA SER A 66 2.33 9.49 -3.44
C SER A 66 1.32 9.04 -2.42
N VAL A 67 0.62 7.95 -2.71
CA VAL A 67 -0.37 7.39 -1.79
C VAL A 67 -0.33 5.87 -1.85
N SER A 68 -0.57 5.24 -0.71
CA SER A 68 -0.71 3.79 -0.63
C SER A 68 -1.94 3.43 0.19
N ASN A 69 -2.58 2.32 -0.17
CA ASN A 69 -3.68 1.76 0.60
C ASN A 69 -3.60 0.25 0.58
N ALA A 70 -3.73 -0.35 1.78
CA ALA A 70 -3.80 -1.78 1.98
C ALA A 70 -5.15 -2.15 2.61
N SER A 71 -6.02 -2.79 1.84
CA SER A 71 -7.29 -3.35 2.32
C SER A 71 -7.18 -4.86 2.39
N THR A 72 -7.36 -5.43 3.58
CA THR A 72 -7.37 -6.88 3.78
C THR A 72 -8.69 -7.32 4.40
N SER A 73 -9.32 -8.34 3.82
CA SER A 73 -10.45 -9.06 4.41
C SER A 73 -9.99 -10.48 4.74
N ALA A 74 -10.14 -10.88 5.99
CA ALA A 74 -9.85 -12.24 6.45
C ALA A 74 -11.10 -12.80 7.14
N ALA A 75 -11.73 -13.79 6.52
CA ALA A 75 -12.90 -14.48 7.07
C ALA A 75 -12.58 -15.96 7.29
N GLN A 76 -12.89 -16.47 8.47
CA GLN A 76 -12.73 -17.88 8.82
C GLN A 76 -14.02 -18.39 9.46
N ALA A 77 -14.58 -19.48 8.94
CA ALA A 77 -15.76 -20.13 9.51
C ALA A 77 -15.82 -21.60 9.12
N LEU A 78 -16.61 -22.36 9.89
CA LEU A 78 -16.95 -23.76 9.63
C LEU A 78 -17.63 -23.94 8.27
N VAL A 79 -18.63 -23.10 7.99
CA VAL A 79 -19.35 -23.01 6.72
C VAL A 79 -19.70 -21.54 6.46
N ASN A 80 -19.77 -21.16 5.19
CA ASN A 80 -20.22 -19.84 4.72
C ASN A 80 -19.38 -18.63 5.17
N ALA A 81 -18.07 -18.78 5.40
CA ALA A 81 -17.16 -17.63 5.48
C ALA A 81 -17.12 -16.90 4.12
N SER A 82 -17.39 -15.59 4.16
CA SER A 82 -17.24 -14.69 3.02
C SER A 82 -16.40 -13.49 3.42
N GLY A 83 -15.56 -13.04 2.51
CA GLY A 83 -14.64 -11.93 2.70
C GLY A 83 -14.53 -11.14 1.40
N ILE A 84 -14.65 -9.83 1.49
CA ILE A 84 -14.51 -8.91 0.36
C ILE A 84 -13.58 -7.78 0.79
N ALA A 85 -12.52 -7.54 0.01
CA ALA A 85 -11.65 -6.38 0.15
C ALA A 85 -11.80 -5.49 -1.09
N VAL A 86 -12.04 -4.20 -0.86
CA VAL A 86 -12.17 -3.18 -1.91
C VAL A 86 -11.27 -2.03 -1.55
N SER A 87 -10.49 -1.54 -2.53
CA SER A 87 -9.55 -0.45 -2.37
C SER A 87 -9.68 0.54 -3.52
N GLY A 88 -9.74 1.84 -3.20
CA GLY A 88 -9.66 2.94 -4.16
C GLY A 88 -8.45 3.81 -3.86
N ILE A 89 -7.69 4.19 -4.88
CA ILE A 89 -6.51 5.05 -4.73
C ILE A 89 -6.43 6.05 -5.88
N LEU A 90 -6.12 7.30 -5.58
CA LEU A 90 -5.78 8.32 -6.57
C LEU A 90 -4.65 9.21 -6.06
N ALA A 91 -3.57 9.32 -6.84
CA ALA A 91 -2.55 10.36 -6.70
C ALA A 91 -2.61 11.25 -7.93
N SER A 92 -2.69 12.56 -7.73
CA SER A 92 -2.69 13.52 -8.83
C SER A 92 -1.88 14.77 -8.48
N ASN A 93 -1.18 15.29 -9.47
CA ASN A 93 -0.54 16.59 -9.39
C ASN A 93 -1.01 17.42 -10.59
N MET A 94 -1.29 18.69 -10.35
CA MET A 94 -1.66 19.62 -11.39
C MET A 94 -0.81 20.86 -11.30
N VAL A 95 -0.27 21.29 -12.44
CA VAL A 95 0.51 22.52 -12.55
C VAL A 95 -0.11 23.36 -13.65
N ASN A 96 -0.24 24.65 -13.37
CA ASN A 96 -0.57 25.66 -14.34
C ASN A 96 0.29 26.86 -13.99
N SER A 97 1.38 27.02 -14.73
CA SER A 97 2.36 28.07 -14.52
C SER A 97 2.56 28.85 -15.80
N LEU A 98 3.12 30.05 -15.65
CA LEU A 98 3.49 30.91 -16.75
C LEU A 98 4.79 31.62 -16.40
N ALA A 99 5.80 31.50 -17.25
CA ALA A 99 6.99 32.34 -17.20
C ALA A 99 6.98 33.30 -18.38
N ASP A 100 7.08 34.60 -18.11
CA ASP A 100 7.03 35.63 -19.15
C ASP A 100 8.12 36.68 -18.94
N ALA A 101 8.88 36.93 -20.00
CA ALA A 101 9.99 37.88 -19.98
C ALA A 101 9.89 38.80 -21.20
N TYR A 102 9.74 40.11 -20.96
CA TYR A 102 9.50 41.05 -22.05
C TYR A 102 9.97 42.47 -21.75
N ILE A 103 10.24 43.23 -22.81
CA ILE A 103 10.37 44.68 -22.74
C ILE A 103 9.17 45.25 -23.50
N ASN A 104 8.38 46.11 -22.87
CA ASN A 104 7.17 46.64 -23.45
C ASN A 104 7.08 48.17 -23.26
N TYR A 105 6.45 48.84 -24.22
CA TYR A 105 6.10 50.25 -24.16
C TYR A 105 4.59 50.35 -24.37
N THR A 106 3.88 50.96 -23.43
CA THR A 106 2.42 51.15 -23.49
C THR A 106 2.02 52.41 -24.25
N GLY A 107 2.95 53.37 -24.36
CA GLY A 107 2.82 54.60 -25.14
C GLY A 107 3.76 54.62 -26.35
N ASP A 108 4.50 55.72 -26.51
CA ASP A 108 5.49 55.84 -27.58
C ASP A 108 6.61 54.80 -27.42
N GLN A 109 7.09 54.29 -28.55
CA GLN A 109 8.17 53.32 -28.58
C GLN A 109 9.45 53.93 -27.97
N GLY A 110 9.99 53.31 -26.92
CA GLY A 110 11.31 53.68 -26.40
C GLY A 110 12.46 52.96 -27.10
N VAL A 111 13.68 53.26 -26.66
CA VAL A 111 14.92 52.66 -27.20
C VAL A 111 15.61 51.83 -26.11
N VAL A 112 16.08 50.64 -26.51
CA VAL A 112 16.93 49.77 -25.70
C VAL A 112 18.29 49.64 -26.40
N LYS A 113 19.33 50.20 -25.81
CA LYS A 113 20.72 50.06 -26.24
C LYS A 113 21.49 49.19 -25.25
N ALA A 114 22.09 48.13 -25.79
CA ALA A 114 23.01 47.24 -25.09
C ALA A 114 23.94 46.59 -26.12
N SER A 115 25.10 46.12 -25.69
CA SER A 115 26.01 45.34 -26.54
C SER A 115 25.40 44.00 -26.98
N MET A 116 24.63 43.36 -26.10
CA MET A 116 23.81 42.17 -26.38
C MET A 116 22.54 42.23 -25.55
N ILE A 117 21.42 41.79 -26.10
CA ILE A 117 20.15 41.67 -25.38
C ILE A 117 19.76 40.19 -25.34
N ASN A 118 19.71 39.61 -24.15
CA ASN A 118 19.17 38.29 -23.90
C ASN A 118 17.87 38.42 -23.10
N ILE A 119 16.76 37.95 -23.68
CA ILE A 119 15.47 37.85 -23.00
C ILE A 119 15.07 36.39 -23.04
N SER A 120 14.86 35.79 -21.89
CA SER A 120 14.51 34.38 -21.77
C SER A 120 13.38 34.17 -20.78
N SER A 121 12.41 33.35 -21.17
CA SER A 121 11.45 32.77 -20.24
C SER A 121 11.62 31.26 -20.24
N LYS A 122 11.57 30.66 -19.07
CA LYS A 122 11.59 29.20 -18.90
C LYS A 122 10.53 28.82 -17.89
N ASP A 123 9.58 28.00 -18.32
CA ASP A 123 8.65 27.33 -17.43
C ASP A 123 8.93 25.83 -17.46
N ASP A 124 9.27 25.26 -16.31
CA ASP A 124 9.74 23.88 -16.16
C ASP A 124 9.04 23.24 -14.97
N ALA A 125 8.17 22.27 -15.25
CA ALA A 125 7.42 21.57 -14.22
C ALA A 125 7.76 20.08 -14.21
N SER A 126 8.16 19.58 -13.04
CA SER A 126 8.38 18.16 -12.76
C SER A 126 7.18 17.59 -12.00
N ILE A 127 6.55 16.57 -12.56
CA ILE A 127 5.36 15.93 -11.99
C ILE A 127 5.62 14.43 -11.76
N LEU A 128 5.47 13.99 -10.51
CA LEU A 128 5.54 12.58 -10.12
C LEU A 128 4.30 12.17 -9.32
N ALA A 129 3.44 11.32 -9.92
CA ALA A 129 2.26 10.78 -9.25
C ALA A 129 2.38 9.26 -9.13
N THR A 130 2.35 8.74 -7.89
CA THR A 130 2.56 7.32 -7.59
C THR A 130 1.43 6.78 -6.71
N THR A 131 0.84 5.65 -7.11
CA THR A 131 -0.20 4.95 -6.36
C THR A 131 0.23 3.52 -6.06
N ASN A 132 0.19 3.10 -4.79
CA ASN A 132 0.50 1.74 -4.37
C ASN A 132 -0.72 1.07 -3.72
N MET A 133 -1.40 0.19 -4.46
CA MET A 133 -2.64 -0.46 -4.01
C MET A 133 -2.42 -1.92 -3.64
N LYS A 134 -2.93 -2.32 -2.47
CA LYS A 134 -3.03 -3.72 -2.04
C LYS A 134 -4.47 -4.01 -1.60
N ALA A 135 -5.16 -4.92 -2.29
CA ALA A 135 -6.47 -5.41 -1.91
C ALA A 135 -6.42 -6.94 -1.80
N ILE A 136 -6.49 -7.48 -0.59
CA ILE A 136 -6.39 -8.92 -0.32
C ILE A 136 -7.69 -9.39 0.32
N SER A 137 -8.34 -10.40 -0.26
CA SER A 137 -9.38 -11.17 0.41
C SER A 137 -8.88 -12.59 0.65
N SER A 138 -9.04 -13.07 1.89
CA SER A 138 -8.76 -14.44 2.28
C SER A 138 -9.98 -15.01 3.01
N THR A 139 -10.48 -16.14 2.53
CA THR A 139 -11.65 -16.83 3.07
C THR A 139 -11.34 -18.30 3.28
N THR A 140 -11.41 -18.75 4.52
CA THR A 140 -11.22 -20.16 4.87
C THR A 140 -12.54 -20.77 5.31
N ASN A 141 -12.98 -21.82 4.62
CA ASN A 141 -14.08 -22.70 5.01
C ASN A 141 -13.50 -24.10 5.17
N ASP A 142 -13.43 -24.59 6.40
CA ASP A 142 -12.79 -25.88 6.69
C ASP A 142 -13.79 -27.04 6.83
N GLY A 143 -15.11 -26.78 6.78
CA GLY A 143 -16.14 -27.81 6.90
C GLY A 143 -16.08 -28.59 8.22
N GLY A 144 -15.35 -28.10 9.22
CA GLY A 144 -15.19 -28.72 10.53
C GLY A 144 -13.94 -29.54 10.64
N ALA A 145 -13.12 -29.58 9.57
CA ALA A 145 -11.85 -30.27 9.55
C ALA A 145 -10.90 -29.75 10.64
N SER A 146 -10.94 -28.47 10.99
CA SER A 146 -10.12 -27.92 12.08
C SER A 146 -10.56 -28.42 13.46
N ILE A 147 -11.87 -28.61 13.68
CA ILE A 147 -12.43 -29.16 14.92
C ILE A 147 -12.14 -30.67 15.00
N LEU A 148 -12.34 -31.39 13.88
CA LEU A 148 -12.02 -32.82 13.78
C LEU A 148 -10.53 -33.08 13.95
N GLY A 149 -9.69 -32.27 13.30
CA GLY A 149 -8.23 -32.30 13.45
C GLY A 149 -7.80 -32.03 14.88
N GLY A 150 -8.34 -30.98 15.52
CA GLY A 150 -8.07 -30.69 16.93
C GLY A 150 -8.51 -31.81 17.89
N LEU A 151 -9.63 -32.49 17.60
CA LEU A 151 -10.08 -33.64 18.39
C LEU A 151 -9.19 -34.88 18.18
N VAL A 152 -8.76 -35.14 16.95
CA VAL A 152 -7.80 -36.21 16.64
C VAL A 152 -6.46 -35.92 17.29
N ASP A 153 -5.98 -34.68 17.24
CA ASP A 153 -4.73 -34.27 17.88
C ASP A 153 -4.84 -34.39 19.40
N ALA A 154 -5.92 -33.92 20.03
CA ALA A 154 -6.15 -34.09 21.47
C ALA A 154 -6.19 -35.59 21.86
N PHE A 155 -6.93 -36.41 21.11
CA PHE A 155 -7.01 -37.85 21.36
C PHE A 155 -5.67 -38.56 21.13
N THR A 156 -4.85 -38.11 20.19
CA THR A 156 -3.58 -38.76 19.84
C THR A 156 -2.35 -38.25 20.61
N SER A 157 -2.45 -37.07 21.22
CA SER A 157 -1.38 -36.47 22.04
C SER A 157 -1.55 -36.73 23.54
N GLU A 158 -2.75 -37.02 24.02
CA GLU A 158 -3.00 -37.43 25.40
C GLU A 158 -2.73 -38.94 25.60
N TYR A 159 -1.45 -39.32 25.68
CA TYR A 159 -1.04 -40.64 26.15
C TYR A 159 -0.08 -40.54 27.34
N ASN A 160 -0.18 -41.49 28.28
CA ASN A 160 0.71 -41.56 29.45
C ASN A 160 2.07 -42.15 29.06
N TYR A 161 2.07 -43.16 28.19
CA TYR A 161 3.27 -43.88 27.77
C TYR A 161 3.23 -44.22 26.28
N SER A 162 4.37 -44.61 25.72
CA SER A 162 4.47 -45.11 24.36
C SER A 162 5.18 -46.46 24.31
N SER A 163 5.12 -47.15 23.18
CA SER A 163 5.93 -48.35 22.96
C SER A 163 7.46 -48.09 22.92
N LYS A 164 7.88 -46.84 23.12
CA LYS A 164 9.28 -46.44 23.32
C LYS A 164 9.61 -46.09 24.78
N SER A 165 8.65 -46.23 25.69
CA SER A 165 8.81 -45.87 27.10
C SER A 165 9.51 -46.96 27.93
N GLY A 166 9.93 -48.08 27.34
CA GLY A 166 10.58 -49.17 28.08
C GLY A 166 9.64 -49.83 29.08
N THR A 167 10.22 -50.41 30.14
CA THR A 167 9.48 -50.95 31.27
C THR A 167 8.87 -49.84 32.11
N GLN A 168 7.53 -49.85 32.23
CA GLN A 168 6.75 -48.85 32.97
C GLN A 168 5.75 -49.53 33.91
N VAL A 169 5.45 -48.87 35.02
CA VAL A 169 4.36 -49.28 35.91
C VAL A 169 3.06 -48.69 35.35
N ILE A 170 2.23 -49.54 34.75
CA ILE A 170 0.99 -49.14 34.09
C ILE A 170 -0.20 -49.36 35.02
N LYS A 171 -1.02 -48.32 35.20
CA LYS A 171 -2.24 -48.30 36.03
C LYS A 171 -3.49 -48.37 35.17
N ALA A 172 -4.59 -48.77 35.80
CA ALA A 172 -5.89 -48.81 35.12
C ALA A 172 -6.25 -47.43 34.52
N ASN A 173 -6.64 -47.45 33.24
CA ASN A 173 -6.94 -46.32 32.38
C ASN A 173 -5.74 -45.54 31.84
N ASP A 174 -4.50 -45.93 32.13
CA ASP A 174 -3.34 -45.37 31.45
C ASP A 174 -3.44 -45.61 29.94
N ILE A 175 -3.09 -44.60 29.17
CA ILE A 175 -3.14 -44.61 27.71
C ILE A 175 -1.73 -44.88 27.18
N VAL A 176 -1.60 -45.88 26.32
CA VAL A 176 -0.34 -46.27 25.68
C VAL A 176 -0.46 -46.10 24.17
N ARG A 177 0.46 -45.32 23.58
CA ARG A 177 0.56 -45.14 22.12
C ARG A 177 1.62 -46.05 21.51
N VAL A 178 1.25 -46.81 20.47
CA VAL A 178 2.20 -47.63 19.71
C VAL A 178 2.90 -46.75 18.69
N ALA A 179 4.24 -46.73 18.72
CA ALA A 179 5.05 -45.99 17.78
C ALA A 179 4.92 -46.53 16.35
N SER A 180 5.16 -45.69 15.34
CA SER A 180 5.01 -46.06 13.93
C SER A 180 6.01 -47.12 13.45
N ASP A 181 7.13 -47.26 14.16
CA ASP A 181 8.25 -48.17 13.88
C ASP A 181 8.29 -49.37 14.83
N HIS A 182 7.27 -49.55 15.67
CA HIS A 182 7.20 -50.68 16.58
C HIS A 182 6.86 -51.98 15.83
N THR A 183 7.60 -53.04 16.08
CA THR A 183 7.55 -54.30 15.31
C THR A 183 7.08 -55.50 16.14
N ALA A 184 6.95 -55.36 17.46
CA ALA A 184 6.69 -56.48 18.37
C ALA A 184 5.19 -56.77 18.59
N GLY A 185 4.28 -55.98 18.01
CA GLY A 185 2.84 -56.23 18.04
C GLY A 185 2.02 -54.96 18.04
N GLY A 186 0.69 -55.10 18.19
CA GLY A 186 -0.23 -53.96 18.16
C GLY A 186 -0.36 -53.31 16.78
N VAL A 187 -1.37 -52.44 16.63
CA VAL A 187 -1.53 -51.62 15.43
C VAL A 187 -0.60 -50.43 15.56
N THR A 188 0.32 -50.24 14.61
CA THR A 188 1.23 -49.08 14.61
C THR A 188 0.43 -47.78 14.56
N LYS A 189 0.86 -46.77 15.33
CA LYS A 189 0.09 -45.53 15.62
C LYS A 189 -1.23 -45.75 16.37
N GLY A 190 -1.55 -46.98 16.77
CA GLY A 190 -2.70 -47.31 17.59
C GLY A 190 -2.56 -46.80 19.03
N ILE A 191 -3.69 -46.49 19.65
CA ILE A 191 -3.76 -46.00 21.03
C ILE A 191 -4.61 -46.97 21.84
N TYR A 192 -4.06 -47.43 22.95
CA TYR A 192 -4.66 -48.44 23.80
C TYR A 192 -4.88 -47.88 25.19
N LYS A 193 -6.04 -48.16 25.78
CA LYS A 193 -6.31 -47.86 27.19
C LYS A 193 -6.11 -49.13 28.00
N TYR A 194 -5.19 -49.12 28.95
CA TYR A 194 -4.96 -50.26 29.82
C TYR A 194 -6.17 -50.47 30.75
N LYS A 195 -6.70 -51.70 30.76
CA LYS A 195 -7.89 -52.08 31.55
C LYS A 195 -7.58 -53.06 32.69
N GLY A 196 -6.32 -53.41 32.88
CA GLY A 196 -5.88 -54.30 33.96
C GLY A 196 -5.63 -53.59 35.28
N THR A 197 -5.23 -54.37 36.30
CA THR A 197 -4.70 -53.86 37.57
C THR A 197 -3.26 -53.36 37.41
N GLU A 198 -2.79 -52.51 38.32
CA GLU A 198 -1.43 -51.95 38.28
C GLU A 198 -0.37 -53.05 38.13
N LYS A 199 0.49 -52.93 37.11
CA LYS A 199 1.54 -53.92 36.82
C LYS A 199 2.71 -53.27 36.07
N SER A 200 3.92 -53.77 36.32
CA SER A 200 5.10 -53.45 35.52
C SER A 200 5.06 -54.20 34.18
N ILE A 201 5.09 -53.46 33.07
CA ILE A 201 5.03 -54.00 31.70
C ILE A 201 6.13 -53.35 30.86
N ASP A 202 6.89 -54.15 30.11
CA ASP A 202 7.77 -53.65 29.06
C ASP A 202 6.94 -53.28 27.84
N LEU A 203 6.89 -51.98 27.52
CA LEU A 203 6.12 -51.47 26.39
C LEU A 203 6.86 -51.58 25.06
N THR A 204 8.11 -52.03 25.06
CA THR A 204 8.92 -52.19 23.83
C THR A 204 8.73 -53.52 23.12
N THR A 205 7.98 -54.44 23.72
CA THR A 205 7.76 -55.82 23.25
C THR A 205 6.28 -56.21 23.21
#